data_AF-A0A182SFM6-F1
#
_entry.id   AF-A0A182SFM6-F1
#
_cell.length_a   1.000
_cell.length_b   1.000
_cell.length_c   1.000
_cell.angle_alpha   90.00
_cell.angle_beta   90.00
_cell.angle_gamma   90.00
#
_symmetry.space_group_name_H-M   'P 1'
#
loop_
_entity.id
_entity.type
_entity.pdbx_description
1 polymer ?
#
loop_
_entity_poly.entity_id
_entity_poly.type
_entity_poly.pdbx_seq_one_letter_code
_entity_poly.pdbx_strand_id
1 'polypeptide(L)'
;MLELCQVIDGDGKPVSKKNPDIKMIYFGELFNIYTHINDKLVGLLLRARKHDLIQFEGECLFQRRDDHVPVYLTKPITQIRDILVGKQTEIRRSLSPNPQPTNMLP
;
A
#
# COMPACT_ATOMS: atom_id res chain seq x y z
N MET A 1 1.85 1.23 4.09
CA MET A 1 1.79 0.94 2.63
C MET A 1 2.91 -0.02 2.25
N LEU A 2 4.13 0.23 2.70
CA LEU A 2 5.28 -0.64 2.42
C LEU A 2 5.10 -2.06 2.96
N GLU A 3 4.75 -2.17 4.26
CA GLU A 3 4.46 -3.45 4.93
C GLU A 3 3.47 -4.31 4.15
N LEU A 4 2.40 -3.70 3.64
CA LEU A 4 1.38 -4.41 2.85
C LEU A 4 1.99 -5.07 1.64
N CYS A 5 2.78 -4.31 0.88
CA CYS A 5 3.40 -4.81 -0.34
C CYS A 5 4.47 -5.88 -0.02
N GLN A 6 5.15 -5.80 1.12
CA GLN A 6 6.10 -6.82 1.57
C GLN A 6 5.41 -8.14 1.92
N VAL A 7 4.28 -8.08 2.64
CA VAL A 7 3.47 -9.26 2.94
C VAL A 7 2.98 -9.90 1.64
N ILE A 8 2.45 -9.10 0.70
CA ILE A 8 2.03 -9.62 -0.61
C ILE A 8 3.21 -10.21 -1.39
N ASP A 9 4.42 -9.65 -1.28
CA ASP A 9 5.59 -10.20 -1.98
C ASP A 9 6.08 -11.54 -1.38
N GLY A 10 6.00 -11.68 -0.05
CA GLY A 10 6.39 -12.87 0.69
C GLY A 10 5.35 -14.01 0.61
N ASP A 11 4.09 -13.72 0.91
CA ASP A 11 2.99 -14.69 0.92
C ASP A 11 2.29 -14.82 -0.45
N GLY A 12 2.43 -13.82 -1.32
CA GLY A 12 1.81 -13.84 -2.65
C GLY A 12 2.53 -14.75 -3.64
N LYS A 13 1.75 -15.27 -4.57
CA LYS A 13 2.19 -16.16 -5.63
C LYS A 13 2.57 -15.37 -6.88
N PRO A 14 3.63 -15.75 -7.61
CA PRO A 14 3.95 -15.10 -8.87
C PRO A 14 2.82 -15.33 -9.88
N VAL A 15 2.33 -14.26 -10.50
CA VAL A 15 1.22 -14.30 -11.46
C VAL A 15 1.58 -15.14 -12.69
N SER A 16 2.84 -15.12 -13.10
CA SER A 16 3.30 -15.91 -14.23
C SER A 16 4.78 -16.25 -14.11
N LYS A 17 5.19 -17.41 -14.64
CA LYS A 17 6.61 -17.79 -14.77
C LYS A 17 7.45 -16.78 -15.56
N LYS A 18 6.81 -16.01 -16.45
CA LYS A 18 7.48 -14.97 -17.25
C LYS A 18 7.75 -13.68 -16.47
N ASN A 19 6.96 -13.38 -15.45
CA ASN A 19 7.07 -12.14 -14.67
C ASN A 19 7.00 -12.48 -13.17
N PRO A 20 8.08 -13.07 -12.61
CA PRO A 20 8.12 -13.45 -11.19
C PRO A 20 8.05 -12.25 -10.23
N ASP A 21 8.38 -11.06 -10.74
CA ASP A 21 8.30 -9.78 -10.03
C ASP A 21 6.87 -9.35 -9.70
N ILE A 22 5.89 -9.82 -10.48
CA ILE A 22 4.48 -9.50 -10.27
C ILE A 22 3.87 -10.61 -9.42
N LYS A 23 3.45 -10.24 -8.20
CA LYS A 23 2.84 -11.15 -7.24
C LYS A 23 1.34 -10.90 -7.13
N MET A 24 0.64 -11.95 -6.78
CA MET A 24 -0.79 -12.00 -6.56
C MET A 24 -1.06 -12.66 -5.22
N ILE A 25 -2.00 -12.09 -4.46
CA ILE A 25 -2.54 -12.72 -3.25
C ILE A 25 -4.05 -12.55 -3.25
N TYR A 26 -4.78 -13.46 -2.60
CA TYR A 26 -6.22 -13.28 -2.41
C TYR A 26 -6.50 -12.32 -1.26
N PHE A 27 -7.57 -11.53 -1.39
CA PHE A 27 -7.98 -10.59 -0.36
C PHE A 27 -8.25 -11.29 0.98
N GLY A 28 -8.88 -12.47 0.96
CA GLY A 28 -9.17 -13.24 2.17
C GLY A 28 -7.91 -13.70 2.89
N GLU A 29 -6.89 -14.14 2.16
CA GLU A 29 -5.59 -14.53 2.77
C GLU A 29 -4.88 -13.32 3.34
N LEU A 30 -4.81 -12.23 2.56
CA LEU A 30 -4.19 -10.98 2.99
C LEU A 30 -4.90 -10.40 4.22
N PHE A 31 -6.23 -10.42 4.22
CA PHE A 31 -7.07 -10.00 5.33
C PHE A 31 -6.85 -10.88 6.54
N ASN A 32 -6.77 -12.20 6.40
CA ASN A 32 -6.52 -13.09 7.53
C ASN A 32 -5.15 -12.83 8.18
N ILE A 33 -4.10 -12.65 7.37
CA ILE A 33 -2.75 -12.30 7.85
C ILE A 33 -2.77 -10.95 8.58
N TYR A 34 -3.44 -9.94 8.00
CA TYR A 34 -3.51 -8.60 8.59
C TYR A 34 -4.46 -8.47 9.76
N THR A 35 -5.56 -9.22 9.83
CA THR A 35 -6.55 -9.16 10.93
C THR A 35 -5.89 -9.46 12.26
N HIS A 36 -4.87 -10.32 12.24
CA HIS A 36 -4.11 -10.66 13.43
C HIS A 36 -3.19 -9.51 13.92
N ILE A 37 -2.94 -8.49 13.08
CA ILE A 37 -1.94 -7.44 13.30
C ILE A 37 -2.55 -6.02 13.28
N ASN A 38 -3.54 -5.72 12.42
CA ASN A 38 -4.07 -4.37 12.18
C ASN A 38 -5.39 -4.34 11.36
N ASP A 39 -6.42 -3.66 11.89
CA ASP A 39 -7.72 -3.44 11.22
C ASP A 39 -7.66 -2.48 10.01
N LYS A 40 -6.52 -1.80 9.82
CA LYS A 40 -6.36 -0.72 8.83
C LYS A 40 -6.07 -1.21 7.40
N LEU A 41 -6.15 -2.51 7.13
CA LEU A 41 -5.80 -3.10 5.83
C LEU A 41 -6.55 -2.44 4.67
N VAL A 42 -7.87 -2.28 4.78
CA VAL A 42 -8.71 -1.70 3.72
C VAL A 42 -8.27 -0.27 3.37
N GLY A 43 -7.96 0.53 4.39
CA GLY A 43 -7.42 1.88 4.19
C GLY A 43 -6.02 1.89 3.55
N LEU A 44 -5.18 0.88 3.83
CA LEU A 44 -3.90 0.71 3.16
C LEU A 44 -4.06 0.30 1.69
N LEU A 45 -4.97 -0.63 1.38
CA LEU A 45 -5.28 -1.07 0.01
C LEU A 45 -5.77 0.11 -0.83
N LEU A 46 -6.77 0.87 -0.34
CA LEU A 46 -7.28 2.07 -1.02
C LEU A 46 -6.16 3.08 -1.30
N ARG A 47 -5.26 3.29 -0.33
CA ARG A 47 -4.13 4.20 -0.51
C ARG A 47 -3.11 3.68 -1.52
N ALA A 48 -2.80 2.38 -1.50
CA ALA A 48 -1.90 1.76 -2.47
C ALA A 48 -2.48 1.80 -3.89
N ARG A 49 -3.79 1.59 -4.04
CA ARG A 49 -4.52 1.72 -5.30
C ARG A 49 -4.48 3.16 -5.83
N LYS A 50 -4.63 4.17 -4.97
CA LYS A 50 -4.50 5.60 -5.35
C LYS A 50 -3.11 5.94 -5.92
N HIS A 51 -2.11 5.14 -5.62
CA HIS A 51 -0.74 5.29 -6.14
C HIS A 51 -0.42 4.32 -7.27
N ASP A 52 -1.42 3.59 -7.80
CA ASP A 52 -1.27 2.56 -8.84
C ASP A 52 -0.20 1.50 -8.47
N LEU A 53 -0.06 1.19 -7.18
CA LEU A 53 0.88 0.17 -6.69
C LEU A 53 0.25 -1.22 -6.69
N ILE A 54 -1.08 -1.28 -6.54
CA ILE A 54 -1.86 -2.51 -6.56
C ILE A 54 -3.09 -2.36 -7.46
N GLN A 55 -3.53 -3.48 -7.99
CA GLN A 55 -4.74 -3.61 -8.78
C GLN A 55 -5.56 -4.77 -8.22
N PHE A 56 -6.86 -4.58 -8.04
CA PHE A 56 -7.77 -5.66 -7.68
C PHE A 56 -9.12 -5.42 -8.35
N GLU A 57 -9.89 -6.49 -8.51
CA GLU A 57 -11.22 -6.40 -9.10
C GLU A 57 -12.23 -5.87 -8.07
N GLY A 58 -13.12 -4.96 -8.50
CA GLY A 58 -14.09 -4.32 -7.61
C GLY A 58 -13.62 -2.97 -7.06
N GLU A 59 -14.56 -2.15 -6.59
CA GLU A 59 -14.30 -0.79 -6.09
C GLU A 59 -13.99 -0.80 -4.58
N CYS A 60 -14.74 -1.61 -3.82
CA CYS A 60 -14.57 -1.88 -2.40
C CYS A 60 -14.63 -3.40 -2.17
N LEU A 61 -13.78 -3.89 -1.27
CA LEU A 61 -13.74 -5.30 -0.88
C LEU A 61 -14.41 -5.46 0.49
N PHE A 62 -15.35 -6.38 0.60
CA PHE A 62 -16.05 -6.73 1.82
C PHE A 62 -15.60 -8.10 2.31
N GLN A 63 -15.29 -8.19 3.60
CA GLN A 63 -14.95 -9.45 4.27
C GLN A 63 -16.04 -10.51 4.03
N ARG A 64 -15.66 -11.78 3.87
CA ARG A 64 -16.56 -12.93 3.62
C ARG A 64 -17.25 -12.96 2.27
N ARG A 65 -17.42 -11.80 1.62
CA ARG A 65 -17.97 -11.71 0.26
C ARG A 65 -16.86 -11.75 -0.78
N ASP A 66 -15.82 -10.95 -0.60
CA ASP A 66 -14.79 -10.71 -1.62
C ASP A 66 -13.45 -11.38 -1.27
N ASP A 67 -13.46 -12.36 -0.37
CA ASP A 67 -12.26 -13.07 0.09
C ASP A 67 -11.50 -13.76 -1.06
N HIS A 68 -12.21 -14.14 -2.12
CA HIS A 68 -11.68 -14.79 -3.32
C HIS A 68 -11.20 -13.79 -4.38
N VAL A 69 -11.30 -12.48 -4.14
CA VAL A 69 -10.82 -11.48 -5.09
C VAL A 69 -9.29 -11.46 -5.09
N PRO A 70 -8.64 -11.65 -6.24
CA PRO A 70 -7.20 -11.55 -6.36
C PRO A 70 -6.75 -10.08 -6.36
N VAL A 71 -5.76 -9.80 -5.52
CA VAL A 71 -5.02 -8.54 -5.45
C VAL A 71 -3.67 -8.73 -6.11
N TYR A 72 -3.44 -7.95 -7.17
CA TYR A 72 -2.22 -7.96 -7.96
C TYR A 72 -1.34 -6.78 -7.58
N LEU A 73 -0.04 -7.01 -7.44
CA LEU A 73 0.96 -5.96 -7.36
C LEU A 73 1.26 -5.45 -8.77
N THR A 74 1.03 -4.16 -9.03
CA THR A 74 1.31 -3.57 -10.35
C THR A 74 2.81 -3.42 -10.60
N LYS A 75 3.61 -3.37 -9.52
CA LYS A 75 5.07 -3.17 -9.54
C LYS A 75 5.76 -4.07 -8.52
N PRO A 76 7.05 -4.39 -8.72
CA PRO A 76 7.83 -5.14 -7.72
C PRO A 76 8.03 -4.33 -6.45
N ILE A 77 8.19 -5.04 -5.32
CA ILE A 77 8.38 -4.43 -3.99
C ILE A 77 9.56 -3.45 -3.96
N THR A 78 10.60 -3.71 -4.74
CA THR A 78 11.79 -2.87 -4.87
C THR A 78 11.46 -1.48 -5.41
N GLN A 79 10.67 -1.40 -6.49
CA GLN A 79 10.18 -0.13 -7.04
C GLN A 79 9.22 0.57 -6.09
N ILE A 80 8.29 -0.19 -5.50
CA ILE A 80 7.29 0.37 -4.58
C ILE A 80 7.98 1.02 -3.38
N ARG A 81 9.04 0.39 -2.86
CA ARG A 81 9.86 0.93 -1.77
C ARG A 81 10.45 2.29 -2.15
N ASP A 82 11.03 2.39 -3.34
CA ASP A 82 11.64 3.62 -3.84
C ASP A 82 10.62 4.76 -3.96
N ILE A 83 9.45 4.48 -4.57
CA ILE A 83 8.36 5.45 -4.74
C ILE A 83 7.84 5.95 -3.39
N LEU A 84 7.65 5.05 -2.42
CA LEU A 84 7.12 5.38 -1.10
C LEU A 84 8.13 6.17 -0.26
N VAL A 85 9.40 5.80 -0.31
CA VAL A 85 10.49 6.52 0.38
C VAL A 85 10.70 7.90 -0.24
N GLY A 86 10.70 8.00 -1.58
CA GLY A 86 10.80 9.27 -2.31
C GLY A 86 9.67 10.24 -1.96
N LYS A 87 8.41 9.79 -2.02
CA LYS A 87 7.24 10.63 -1.68
C LYS A 87 7.18 11.03 -0.21
N GLN A 88 7.63 10.18 0.71
CA GLN A 88 7.67 10.53 2.15
C GLN A 88 8.60 11.71 2.41
N THR A 89 9.66 11.84 1.63
CA THR A 89 10.66 12.91 1.69
C THR A 89 10.11 14.22 1.11
N GLU A 90 9.32 14.14 0.04
CA GLU A 90 8.70 15.30 -0.60
C GLU A 90 7.55 15.90 0.23
N ILE A 91 6.68 15.06 0.81
CA ILE A 91 5.59 15.50 1.69
C ILE A 91 6.13 16.17 2.98
N ARG A 92 7.22 15.64 3.55
CA ARG A 92 7.89 16.25 4.70
C ARG A 92 8.47 17.62 4.38
N ARG A 93 8.92 17.85 3.13
CA ARG A 93 9.47 19.14 2.68
C ARG A 93 8.38 20.18 2.44
N SER A 94 7.20 19.78 1.97
CA SER A 94 6.08 20.71 1.74
C SER A 94 5.30 21.10 3.01
N LEU A 95 5.50 20.40 4.13
CA LEU A 95 4.80 20.64 5.41
C LEU A 95 5.53 21.58 6.38
N SER A 96 6.56 22.31 5.92
CA SER A 96 7.22 23.34 6.70
C SER A 96 7.01 24.72 6.09
N PRO A 97 6.12 25.53 6.70
CA PRO A 97 6.51 26.88 7.08
C PRO A 97 6.48 26.92 8.61
N ASN A 98 7.66 26.94 9.21
CA ASN A 98 7.80 27.29 10.61
C ASN A 98 7.14 28.67 10.82
N PRO A 99 6.06 28.82 11.62
CA PRO A 99 5.54 30.14 11.91
C PRO A 99 6.59 30.87 12.76
N GLN A 100 7.13 31.98 12.25
CA GLN A 100 7.97 32.84 13.08
C GLN A 100 7.11 33.44 14.19
N PRO A 101 7.53 33.39 15.46
CA PRO A 101 6.89 34.18 16.50
C PRO A 101 7.17 35.66 16.21
N THR A 102 6.23 36.35 15.58
CA THR A 102 6.24 37.81 15.47
C THR A 102 5.91 38.38 16.85
N ASN A 103 6.90 38.38 17.74
CA ASN A 103 6.83 39.20 18.95
C ASN A 103 7.68 40.45 18.72
N MET A 104 7.16 41.33 17.88
CA MET A 104 7.59 42.72 17.83
C MET A 104 6.35 43.59 17.61
N LEU A 105 5.90 44.25 18.68
CA LEU A 105 5.46 45.65 18.69
C LEU A 105 5.00 46.04 20.11
N PRO A 106 5.00 47.33 20.46
CA PRO A 106 5.99 48.39 20.23
C PRO A 106 6.76 48.77 21.53
#